data_AF-A0A8C3HKS6-F1
#
_entry.id   AF-A0A8C3HKS6-F1
#
_cell.length_a   1.000
_cell.length_b   1.000
_cell.length_c   1.000
_cell.angle_alpha   90.00
_cell.angle_beta   90.00
_cell.angle_gamma   90.00
#
_symmetry.space_group_name_H-M   'P 1'
#
loop_
_entity.id
_entity.type
_entity.pdbx_description
1 polymer ?
#
loop_
_entity_poly.entity_id
_entity_poly.type
_entity_poly.pdbx_seq_one_letter_code
_entity_poly.pdbx_strand_id
1 'polypeptide(L)'
;TTTRPRAAARKGCSSAWISSAFSWKECSFSTQLSFWCSFHKAVKNQAGLPFLIIETSTIQPYQRGFYCNDESIKYPLKTGETINDAVLCAAGILIAILAIITGEFYRIHYLKEKSRSFIQNPYVAALYKQVGCFAFGCAISQSFTDIAKVSVGRLRPHFLDVCNPDFSVIDCSKGYIQNYTCRGNDSRVQEARKSFFSGHASFSLYTMLYLVLYLQARFTWRGARLLRPLLQFTLIMMAFYTGLSRVSDHKHHPTDVLAGFAQGALVAYCIVFYVSDLFKPKMRTSLPPPPIRKDILSPVDIIERNNHHNMV
;
A
#
# COMPACT_ATOMS: atom_id res chain seq x y z
N THR A 1 -24.08 62.52 19.10
CA THR A 1 -23.07 61.83 19.94
C THR A 1 -22.82 60.46 19.34
N THR A 2 -21.87 60.27 18.42
CA THR A 2 -20.45 59.87 18.68
C THR A 2 -20.38 58.63 19.59
N THR A 3 -19.70 57.51 19.34
CA THR A 3 -18.58 57.12 18.45
C THR A 3 -18.32 55.61 18.68
N ARG A 4 -17.84 54.88 17.67
CA ARG A 4 -17.04 53.63 17.87
C ARG A 4 -15.62 54.02 18.32
N PRO A 5 -14.87 53.13 19.02
CA PRO A 5 -13.77 52.39 18.35
C PRO A 5 -13.63 50.94 18.88
N ARG A 6 -13.27 49.89 18.12
CA ARG A 6 -11.98 49.46 17.52
C ARG A 6 -10.80 49.22 18.51
N ALA A 7 -10.49 47.93 18.68
CA ALA A 7 -9.20 47.26 18.42
C ALA A 7 -8.21 46.87 19.56
N ALA A 8 -7.63 45.66 19.35
CA ALA A 8 -6.31 45.14 19.75
C ALA A 8 -6.12 44.69 21.23
N ALA A 9 -5.30 43.69 21.59
CA ALA A 9 -4.66 42.54 20.95
C ALA A 9 -3.90 41.76 22.05
N ARG A 10 -3.59 40.49 21.79
CA ARG A 10 -2.44 39.67 22.29
C ARG A 10 -2.49 38.96 23.66
N LYS A 11 -2.45 37.61 23.51
CA LYS A 11 -1.45 36.63 24.00
C LYS A 11 -1.61 35.97 25.39
N GLY A 12 -1.45 34.64 25.39
CA GLY A 12 -1.06 33.78 26.52
C GLY A 12 -2.12 32.73 26.85
N CYS A 13 -2.27 31.63 26.09
CA CYS A 13 -1.53 30.37 26.22
C CYS A 13 -1.60 29.75 27.62
N SER A 14 -2.43 28.73 27.82
CA SER A 14 -2.00 27.38 28.24
C SER A 14 -3.18 26.54 28.76
N SER A 15 -3.58 25.53 27.98
CA SER A 15 -3.94 24.21 28.50
C SER A 15 -4.11 23.29 27.29
N ALA A 16 -2.96 22.95 26.70
CA ALA A 16 -2.81 21.78 25.85
C ALA A 16 -3.19 20.54 26.67
N TRP A 17 -3.87 19.60 26.04
CA TRP A 17 -3.64 18.14 26.04
C TRP A 17 -4.91 17.48 25.51
N ILE A 18 -4.73 16.55 24.55
CA ILE A 18 -5.74 15.71 23.89
C ILE A 18 -6.48 16.36 22.71
N SER A 19 -5.76 16.57 21.59
CA SER A 19 -6.32 16.47 20.23
C SER A 19 -5.18 16.51 19.20
N SER A 20 -4.57 15.34 18.96
CA SER A 20 -3.61 15.14 17.86
C SER A 20 -4.15 14.06 16.92
N ALA A 21 -5.38 14.25 16.44
CA ALA A 21 -5.84 13.55 15.25
C ALA A 21 -5.14 14.19 14.05
N PHE A 22 -4.21 13.45 13.44
CA PHE A 22 -3.54 13.82 12.19
C PHE A 22 -4.59 14.12 11.11
N SER A 23 -4.89 15.41 10.92
CA SER A 23 -5.82 15.91 9.92
C SER A 23 -5.16 15.88 8.53
N TRP A 24 -5.30 14.76 7.83
CA TRP A 24 -4.99 14.63 6.39
C TRP A 24 -6.12 15.24 5.53
N LYS A 25 -6.52 16.47 5.82
CA LYS A 25 -7.43 17.22 4.94
C LYS A 25 -6.60 18.07 3.97
N GLU A 26 -6.81 17.78 2.68
CA GLU A 26 -6.37 18.54 1.51
C GLU A 26 -4.87 18.49 1.17
N CYS A 27 -4.39 17.32 0.73
CA CYS A 27 -3.17 17.25 -0.06
C CYS A 27 -3.51 17.54 -1.53
N SER A 28 -3.15 18.72 -2.03
CA SER A 28 -3.35 19.14 -3.42
C SER A 28 -2.59 18.25 -4.41
N PHE A 29 -3.11 18.10 -5.63
CA PHE A 29 -2.45 17.41 -6.75
C PHE A 29 -1.02 17.92 -7.00
N SER A 30 -0.74 19.19 -6.67
CA SER A 30 0.60 19.77 -6.72
C SER A 30 1.55 19.16 -5.69
N THR A 31 1.07 18.82 -4.49
CA THR A 31 1.89 18.17 -3.45
C THR A 31 2.21 16.72 -3.80
N GLN A 32 1.29 16.01 -4.46
CA GLN A 32 1.52 14.66 -4.99
C GLN A 32 2.52 14.68 -6.17
N LEU A 33 2.45 15.69 -7.05
CA LEU A 33 3.38 15.87 -8.16
C LEU A 33 4.77 16.33 -7.70
N SER A 34 4.86 17.18 -6.67
CA SER A 34 6.13 17.56 -6.04
C SER A 34 6.76 16.39 -5.30
N PHE A 35 5.95 15.56 -4.61
CA PHE A 35 6.42 14.31 -4.02
C PHE A 35 6.93 13.36 -5.11
N TRP A 36 6.27 13.31 -6.27
CA TRP A 36 6.72 12.46 -7.37
C TRP A 36 7.90 13.01 -8.17
N CYS A 37 8.03 14.33 -8.35
CA CYS A 37 9.22 14.94 -8.94
C CYS A 37 10.43 14.79 -8.00
N SER A 38 10.21 14.87 -6.69
CA SER A 38 11.21 14.53 -5.68
C SER A 38 11.51 13.03 -5.65
N PHE A 39 10.51 12.16 -5.84
CA PHE A 39 10.68 10.71 -5.98
C PHE A 39 11.47 10.34 -7.25
N HIS A 40 11.16 10.96 -8.39
CA HIS A 40 11.88 10.74 -9.65
C HIS A 40 13.29 11.34 -9.63
N LYS A 41 13.50 12.46 -8.92
CA LYS A 41 14.86 13.00 -8.64
C LYS A 41 15.62 12.13 -7.64
N ALA A 42 14.96 11.56 -6.63
CA ALA A 42 15.55 10.63 -5.66
C ALA A 42 15.90 9.27 -6.28
N VAL A 43 15.10 8.81 -7.26
CA VAL A 43 15.39 7.61 -8.07
C VAL A 43 16.62 7.81 -8.98
N LYS A 44 16.92 9.06 -9.40
CA LYS A 44 18.06 9.35 -10.29
C LYS A 44 19.35 9.76 -9.59
N ASN A 45 19.29 10.43 -8.43
CA ASN A 45 20.48 10.92 -7.72
C ASN A 45 20.47 10.48 -6.24
N GLN A 46 21.26 9.45 -5.93
CA GLN A 46 21.87 9.18 -4.61
C GLN A 46 20.99 9.38 -3.35
N ALA A 47 19.84 8.71 -3.28
CA ALA A 47 19.20 8.36 -2.01
C ALA A 47 18.52 7.00 -2.17
N GLY A 48 19.28 5.93 -1.89
CA GLY A 48 18.73 4.58 -1.84
C GLY A 48 17.52 4.56 -0.93
N LEU A 49 16.41 3.98 -1.40
CA LEU A 49 15.30 3.61 -0.54
C LEU A 49 15.84 2.87 0.70
N PRO A 50 15.19 2.97 1.88
CA PRO A 50 15.45 2.05 2.99
C PRO A 50 15.45 0.58 2.52
N PHE A 51 14.60 0.26 1.55
CA PHE A 51 14.56 -1.00 0.80
C PHE A 51 15.93 -1.39 0.21
N LEU A 52 16.56 -0.53 -0.58
CA LEU A 52 17.86 -0.83 -1.20
C LEU A 52 19.01 -0.87 -0.19
N ILE A 53 18.97 -0.06 0.88
CA ILE A 53 20.03 -0.03 1.91
C ILE A 53 19.98 -1.29 2.79
N ILE A 54 18.79 -1.81 3.10
CA ILE A 54 18.62 -3.01 3.93
C ILE A 54 18.86 -4.29 3.11
N GLU A 55 18.48 -4.30 1.83
CA GLU A 55 18.67 -5.44 0.92
C GLU A 55 20.14 -5.58 0.48
N THR A 56 20.92 -4.49 0.44
CA THR A 56 22.35 -4.47 0.02
C THR A 56 23.35 -4.81 1.15
N SER A 57 22.99 -5.67 2.10
CA SER A 57 23.96 -6.34 3.00
C SER A 57 24.84 -5.40 3.86
N THR A 58 24.32 -4.94 5.00
CA THR A 58 25.18 -4.45 6.12
C THR A 58 24.56 -4.57 7.51
N ILE A 59 23.24 -4.77 7.65
CA ILE A 59 22.59 -4.84 8.95
C ILE A 59 22.37 -6.30 9.35
N GLN A 60 23.15 -6.76 10.33
CA GLN A 60 22.96 -8.06 10.95
C GLN A 60 21.61 -8.08 11.71
N PRO A 61 20.77 -9.11 11.52
CA PRO A 61 19.52 -9.23 12.27
C PRO A 61 19.82 -9.37 13.77
N TYR A 62 18.88 -8.91 14.60
CA TYR A 62 19.00 -9.06 16.05
C TYR A 62 19.28 -10.52 16.45
N GLN A 63 20.35 -10.75 17.21
CA GLN A 63 20.74 -12.08 17.62
C GLN A 63 19.92 -12.55 18.83
N ARG A 64 18.78 -13.17 18.54
CA ARG A 64 17.93 -13.80 19.55
C ARG A 64 18.50 -15.16 19.99
N GLY A 65 18.38 -15.47 21.28
CA GLY A 65 18.64 -16.78 21.86
C GLY A 65 17.50 -17.79 21.65
N PHE A 66 17.68 -19.01 22.16
CA PHE A 66 16.67 -20.07 22.09
C PHE A 66 16.70 -20.97 23.33
N TYR A 67 15.64 -21.77 23.51
CA TYR A 67 15.60 -22.83 24.51
C TYR A 67 15.94 -24.17 23.83
N CYS A 68 16.73 -25.03 24.48
CA CYS A 68 17.08 -26.35 23.90
C CYS A 68 15.85 -27.24 23.62
N ASN A 69 14.78 -27.05 24.39
CA ASN A 69 13.53 -27.80 24.26
C ASN A 69 12.51 -27.12 23.33
N ASP A 70 12.93 -26.11 22.56
CA ASP A 70 12.04 -25.43 21.61
C ASP A 70 11.84 -26.27 20.34
N GLU A 71 10.74 -27.00 20.29
CA GLU A 71 10.34 -27.81 19.13
C GLU A 71 10.00 -26.96 17.90
N SER A 72 9.65 -25.68 18.09
CA SER A 72 9.21 -24.82 16.99
C SER A 72 10.33 -24.47 16.02
N ILE A 73 11.60 -24.69 16.40
CA ILE A 73 12.81 -24.36 15.63
C ILE A 73 13.66 -25.58 15.25
N LYS A 74 13.13 -26.81 15.44
CA LYS A 74 13.78 -28.10 15.18
C LYS A 74 13.42 -28.74 13.84
N TYR A 75 12.65 -28.06 13.00
CA TYR A 75 12.16 -28.67 11.77
C TYR A 75 13.30 -28.84 10.76
N PRO A 76 13.28 -29.89 9.92
CA PRO A 76 14.32 -30.07 8.92
C PRO A 76 14.24 -28.99 7.84
N LEU A 77 15.41 -28.58 7.35
CA LEU A 77 15.56 -27.67 6.24
C LEU A 77 15.09 -28.32 4.94
N LYS A 78 14.01 -27.77 4.36
CA LYS A 78 13.59 -28.14 3.01
C LYS A 78 14.44 -27.40 1.96
N THR A 79 14.99 -28.17 1.02
CA THR A 79 15.84 -27.68 -0.07
C THR A 79 15.03 -26.98 -1.17
N GLY A 80 13.77 -27.38 -1.37
CA GLY A 80 12.83 -26.70 -2.26
C GLY A 80 11.94 -25.70 -1.50
N GLU A 81 11.48 -24.68 -2.23
CA GLU A 81 10.35 -23.84 -1.84
C GLU A 81 9.27 -23.90 -2.90
N THR A 82 8.01 -23.93 -2.48
CA THR A 82 6.85 -24.03 -3.37
C THR A 82 6.76 -22.80 -4.27
N ILE A 83 7.10 -21.63 -3.73
CA ILE A 83 7.07 -20.35 -4.44
C ILE A 83 8.38 -19.63 -4.14
N ASN A 84 9.13 -19.32 -5.20
CA ASN A 84 10.35 -18.54 -5.14
C ASN A 84 10.02 -17.04 -5.12
N ASP A 85 10.79 -16.26 -4.36
CA ASP A 85 10.71 -14.79 -4.27
C ASP A 85 10.62 -14.13 -5.65
N ALA A 86 11.45 -14.55 -6.61
CA ALA A 86 11.46 -13.98 -7.96
C ALA A 86 10.15 -14.24 -8.70
N VAL A 87 9.61 -15.45 -8.59
CA VAL A 87 8.34 -15.85 -9.22
C VAL A 87 7.18 -15.09 -8.58
N LEU A 88 7.18 -14.96 -7.26
CA LEU A 88 6.17 -14.21 -6.52
C LEU A 88 6.14 -12.74 -6.95
N CYS A 89 7.29 -12.09 -6.94
CA CYS A 89 7.42 -10.69 -7.34
C CYS A 89 7.01 -10.47 -8.80
N ALA A 90 7.52 -11.31 -9.71
CA ALA A 90 7.20 -11.22 -11.13
C ALA A 90 5.71 -11.44 -11.39
N ALA A 91 5.12 -12.52 -10.87
CA ALA A 91 3.70 -12.83 -11.08
C ALA A 91 2.79 -11.76 -10.44
N GLY A 92 3.05 -11.37 -9.19
CA GLY A 92 2.22 -10.38 -8.49
C GLY A 92 2.21 -9.01 -9.19
N ILE A 93 3.39 -8.53 -9.61
CA ILE A 93 3.52 -7.25 -10.32
C ILE A 93 2.90 -7.35 -11.72
N LEU A 94 3.20 -8.42 -12.47
CA LEU A 94 2.71 -8.60 -13.83
C LEU A 94 1.18 -8.67 -13.86
N ILE A 95 0.57 -9.49 -13.00
CA ILE A 95 -0.89 -9.62 -12.89
C ILE A 95 -1.52 -8.26 -12.59
N ALA A 96 -0.99 -7.51 -11.62
CA ALA A 96 -1.52 -6.20 -11.24
C ALA A 96 -1.39 -5.17 -12.36
N ILE A 97 -0.21 -5.06 -12.99
CA ILE A 97 0.03 -4.09 -14.07
C ILE A 97 -0.86 -4.40 -15.28
N LEU A 98 -0.93 -5.66 -15.70
CA LEU A 98 -1.77 -6.05 -16.84
C LEU A 98 -3.25 -5.78 -16.56
N ALA A 99 -3.74 -6.05 -15.35
CA ALA A 99 -5.12 -5.76 -14.98
C ALA A 99 -5.42 -4.25 -14.93
N ILE A 100 -4.46 -3.43 -14.45
CA ILE A 100 -4.59 -1.97 -14.47
C ILE A 100 -4.57 -1.45 -15.92
N ILE A 101 -3.66 -1.94 -16.77
CA ILE A 101 -3.57 -1.51 -18.17
C ILE A 101 -4.86 -1.83 -18.92
N THR A 102 -5.32 -3.07 -18.82
CA THR A 102 -6.55 -3.52 -19.49
C THR A 102 -7.78 -2.77 -18.94
N GLY A 103 -7.86 -2.58 -17.62
CA GLY A 103 -8.94 -1.84 -16.97
C GLY A 103 -9.01 -0.36 -17.39
N GLU A 104 -7.88 0.36 -17.34
CA GLU A 104 -7.86 1.77 -17.75
C GLU A 104 -8.05 1.94 -19.25
N PHE A 105 -7.49 1.05 -20.08
CA PHE A 105 -7.73 1.07 -21.51
C PHE A 105 -9.22 0.88 -21.84
N TYR A 106 -9.87 -0.10 -21.19
CA TYR A 106 -11.31 -0.34 -21.36
C TYR A 106 -12.13 0.90 -20.99
N ARG A 107 -11.83 1.55 -19.86
CA ARG A 107 -12.57 2.72 -19.37
C ARG A 107 -12.41 3.94 -20.27
N ILE A 108 -11.20 4.21 -20.76
CA ILE A 108 -10.96 5.38 -21.61
C ILE A 108 -11.56 5.15 -23.00
N HIS A 109 -11.39 3.95 -23.57
CA HIS A 109 -11.86 3.64 -24.92
C HIS A 109 -13.39 3.46 -24.99
N TYR A 110 -13.95 2.61 -24.13
CA TYR A 110 -15.37 2.24 -24.21
C TYR A 110 -16.28 3.16 -23.38
N LEU A 111 -15.85 3.58 -22.18
CA LEU A 111 -16.65 4.46 -21.32
C LEU A 111 -16.41 5.96 -21.60
N LYS A 112 -15.53 6.28 -22.57
CA LYS A 112 -15.18 7.65 -23.02
C LYS A 112 -14.81 8.59 -21.88
N GLU A 113 -14.17 8.06 -20.85
CA GLU A 113 -13.86 8.82 -19.65
C GLU A 113 -12.67 9.75 -19.89
N LYS A 114 -12.91 11.07 -19.89
CA LYS A 114 -11.84 12.06 -20.08
C LYS A 114 -11.12 12.36 -18.77
N SER A 115 -9.79 12.22 -18.77
CA SER A 115 -8.94 12.67 -17.67
C SER A 115 -8.75 14.19 -17.74
N ARG A 116 -9.07 14.92 -16.66
CA ARG A 116 -8.70 16.34 -16.48
C ARG A 116 -7.32 16.46 -15.84
N SER A 117 -6.31 15.87 -16.47
CA SER A 117 -4.92 15.87 -15.98
C SER A 117 -4.07 16.93 -16.66
N PHE A 118 -2.99 17.36 -15.98
CA PHE A 118 -1.94 18.19 -16.56
C PHE A 118 -1.28 17.53 -17.79
N ILE A 119 -1.19 16.19 -17.78
CA ILE A 119 -0.77 15.40 -18.92
C ILE A 119 -1.92 15.35 -19.93
N GLN A 120 -1.66 15.79 -21.16
CA GLN A 120 -2.65 15.85 -22.25
C GLN A 120 -3.18 14.46 -22.66
N ASN A 121 -2.37 13.41 -22.57
CA ASN A 121 -2.81 12.05 -22.90
C ASN A 121 -3.53 11.38 -21.70
N PRO A 122 -4.84 11.10 -21.80
CA PRO A 122 -5.61 10.53 -20.69
C PRO A 122 -5.16 9.11 -20.30
N TYR A 123 -4.62 8.32 -21.23
CA TYR A 123 -4.10 6.98 -20.97
C TYR A 123 -2.86 7.04 -20.07
N VAL A 124 -1.90 7.87 -20.45
CA VAL A 124 -0.65 8.04 -19.69
C VAL A 124 -0.96 8.56 -18.29
N ALA A 125 -1.86 9.54 -18.18
CA ALA A 125 -2.25 10.08 -16.89
C ALA A 125 -2.91 9.04 -15.96
N ALA A 126 -3.81 8.21 -16.49
CA ALA A 126 -4.50 7.18 -15.72
C ALA A 126 -3.52 6.08 -15.27
N LEU A 127 -2.72 5.56 -16.19
CA LEU A 127 -1.73 4.52 -15.91
C LEU A 127 -0.71 4.99 -14.88
N TYR A 128 -0.17 6.18 -15.06
CA TYR A 128 0.79 6.76 -14.14
C TYR A 128 0.23 6.88 -12.72
N LYS A 129 -1.03 7.33 -12.57
CA LYS A 129 -1.66 7.41 -11.25
C LYS A 129 -1.85 6.04 -10.61
N GLN A 130 -2.41 5.07 -11.35
CA GLN A 130 -2.76 3.77 -10.77
C GLN A 130 -1.54 2.88 -10.55
N VAL A 131 -0.64 2.78 -11.53
CA VAL A 131 0.62 2.04 -11.42
C VAL A 131 1.54 2.71 -10.40
N GLY A 132 1.59 4.05 -10.37
CA GLY A 132 2.37 4.80 -9.39
C GLY A 132 1.91 4.56 -7.96
N CYS A 133 0.59 4.59 -7.69
CA CYS A 133 0.06 4.27 -6.36
C CYS A 133 0.34 2.82 -5.96
N PHE A 134 0.17 1.87 -6.88
CA PHE A 134 0.47 0.46 -6.65
C PHE A 134 1.95 0.23 -6.31
N ALA A 135 2.86 0.75 -7.12
CA ALA A 135 4.31 0.61 -6.91
C ALA A 135 4.78 1.30 -5.62
N PHE A 136 4.22 2.46 -5.30
CA PHE A 136 4.49 3.15 -4.04
C PHE A 136 4.10 2.28 -2.83
N GLY A 137 2.91 1.67 -2.85
CA GLY A 137 2.51 0.78 -1.77
C GLY A 137 3.33 -0.51 -1.69
N CYS A 138 3.80 -1.07 -2.82
CA CYS A 138 4.77 -2.17 -2.81
C CYS A 138 6.03 -1.78 -2.03
N ALA A 139 6.60 -0.60 -2.33
CA ALA A 139 7.82 -0.13 -1.67
C ALA A 139 7.61 0.08 -0.16
N ILE A 140 6.46 0.62 0.25
CA ILE A 140 6.11 0.78 1.66
C ILE A 140 5.98 -0.60 2.34
N SER A 141 5.23 -1.53 1.75
CA SER A 141 5.02 -2.87 2.33
C SER A 141 6.34 -3.64 2.49
N GLN A 142 7.23 -3.57 1.50
CA GLN A 142 8.54 -4.22 1.58
C GLN A 142 9.43 -3.57 2.66
N SER A 143 9.48 -2.24 2.69
CA SER A 143 10.25 -1.52 3.73
C SER A 143 9.81 -1.92 5.14
N PHE A 144 8.51 -2.02 5.40
CA PHE A 144 8.00 -2.50 6.70
C PHE A 144 8.44 -3.95 7.00
N THR A 145 8.40 -4.82 6.00
CA THR A 145 8.81 -6.22 6.14
C THR A 145 10.30 -6.33 6.48
N ASP A 146 11.15 -5.60 5.77
CA ASP A 146 12.60 -5.69 5.95
C ASP A 146 13.06 -5.11 7.28
N ILE A 147 12.48 -3.97 7.68
CA ILE A 147 12.70 -3.37 9.00
C ILE A 147 12.29 -4.36 10.09
N ALA A 148 11.12 -5.00 9.97
CA ALA A 148 10.65 -5.96 10.97
C ALA A 148 11.57 -7.19 11.08
N LYS A 149 12.03 -7.73 9.94
CA LYS A 149 12.94 -8.89 9.90
C LYS A 149 14.24 -8.63 10.65
N VAL A 150 14.88 -7.49 10.40
CA VAL A 150 16.16 -7.15 11.05
C VAL A 150 15.97 -6.76 12.52
N SER A 151 14.86 -6.10 12.85
CA SER A 151 14.61 -5.59 14.21
C SER A 151 14.20 -6.70 15.18
N VAL A 152 13.40 -7.67 14.75
CA VAL A 152 12.87 -8.72 15.64
C VAL A 152 13.81 -9.92 15.75
N GLY A 153 14.50 -10.29 14.67
CA GLY A 153 15.46 -11.40 14.70
C GLY A 153 14.86 -12.76 15.08
N ARG A 154 13.56 -12.98 14.79
CA ARG A 154 12.88 -14.23 15.14
C ARG A 154 13.46 -15.40 14.33
N LEU A 155 13.76 -16.49 15.03
CA LEU A 155 14.30 -17.72 14.44
C LEU A 155 13.24 -18.47 13.64
N ARG A 156 13.61 -18.94 12.44
CA ARG A 156 12.76 -19.76 11.55
C ARG A 156 12.57 -21.18 12.12
N PRO A 157 11.52 -21.89 11.67
CA PRO A 157 11.29 -23.25 12.13
C PRO A 157 12.44 -24.25 11.87
N HIS A 158 13.27 -23.99 10.88
CA HIS A 158 14.43 -24.81 10.52
C HIS A 158 15.78 -24.25 11.04
N PHE A 159 15.73 -23.36 12.04
CA PHE A 159 16.94 -22.66 12.50
C PHE A 159 18.00 -23.61 13.06
N LEU A 160 17.64 -24.59 13.88
CA LEU A 160 18.64 -25.46 14.52
C LEU A 160 19.36 -26.37 13.51
N ASP A 161 18.65 -26.82 12.48
CA ASP A 161 19.22 -27.61 11.39
C ASP A 161 20.23 -26.80 10.58
N VAL A 162 19.94 -25.52 10.31
CA VAL A 162 20.85 -24.62 9.59
C VAL A 162 22.01 -24.13 10.46
N CYS A 163 21.76 -23.80 11.73
CA CYS A 163 22.78 -23.32 12.64
C CYS A 163 23.77 -24.43 13.02
N ASN A 164 23.29 -25.66 13.18
CA ASN A 164 24.07 -26.80 13.65
C ASN A 164 24.92 -26.46 14.89
N PRO A 165 24.30 -26.03 16.00
CA PRO A 165 25.02 -25.68 17.22
C PRO A 165 25.68 -26.93 17.83
N ASP A 166 26.74 -26.72 18.62
CA ASP A 166 27.37 -27.81 19.37
C ASP A 166 26.72 -27.95 20.76
N PHE A 167 25.83 -28.92 20.88
CA PHE A 167 25.14 -29.21 22.15
C PHE A 167 26.05 -29.78 23.24
N SER A 168 27.28 -30.19 22.93
CA SER A 168 28.25 -30.60 23.95
C SER A 168 28.80 -29.42 24.77
N VAL A 169 28.80 -28.22 24.17
CA VAL A 169 29.30 -26.98 24.79
C VAL A 169 28.16 -26.15 25.40
N ILE A 170 26.93 -26.36 24.92
CA ILE A 170 25.75 -25.63 25.39
C ILE A 170 25.16 -26.31 26.63
N ASP A 171 25.17 -25.59 27.75
CA ASP A 171 24.50 -26.04 28.97
C ASP A 171 22.99 -25.74 28.91
N CYS A 172 22.22 -26.74 28.47
CA CYS A 172 20.76 -26.66 28.39
C CYS A 172 20.05 -26.55 29.74
N SER A 173 20.75 -26.72 30.87
CA SER A 173 20.21 -26.55 32.22
C SER A 173 20.01 -25.07 32.57
N LYS A 174 20.69 -24.16 31.88
CA LYS A 174 20.60 -22.70 32.07
C LYS A 174 19.32 -22.08 31.50
N GLY A 175 18.45 -22.87 30.87
CA GLY A 175 17.21 -22.39 30.28
C GLY A 175 17.44 -21.67 28.95
N TYR A 176 17.34 -20.33 28.94
CA TYR A 176 17.43 -19.53 27.71
C TYR A 176 18.89 -19.29 27.30
N ILE A 177 19.28 -19.83 26.15
CA ILE A 177 20.66 -19.78 25.65
C ILE A 177 20.84 -18.57 24.72
N GLN A 178 21.65 -17.61 25.14
CA GLN A 178 22.00 -16.44 24.34
C GLN A 178 23.36 -16.58 23.63
N ASN A 179 24.33 -17.22 24.31
CA ASN A 179 25.68 -17.42 23.80
C ASN A 179 25.81 -18.79 23.17
N TYR A 180 25.91 -18.83 21.84
CA TYR A 180 26.11 -20.05 21.07
C TYR A 180 26.79 -19.73 19.75
N THR A 181 27.47 -20.73 19.18
CA THR A 181 28.14 -20.63 17.89
C THR A 181 27.49 -21.59 16.91
N CYS A 182 27.18 -21.10 15.70
CA CYS A 182 26.67 -21.93 14.62
C CYS A 182 27.84 -22.48 13.80
N ARG A 183 27.81 -23.78 13.47
CA ARG A 183 28.77 -24.42 12.57
C ARG A 183 28.32 -24.39 11.11
N GLY A 184 27.05 -24.08 10.85
CA GLY A 184 26.51 -23.95 9.51
C GLY A 184 26.99 -22.70 8.76
N ASN A 185 26.59 -22.60 7.49
CA ASN A 185 26.96 -21.48 6.63
C ASN A 185 26.35 -20.15 7.14
N ASP A 186 27.19 -19.14 7.38
CA ASP A 186 26.76 -17.86 7.97
C ASP A 186 25.62 -17.19 7.21
N SER A 187 25.67 -17.14 5.87
CA SER A 187 24.60 -16.52 5.07
C SER A 187 23.23 -17.18 5.29
N ARG A 188 23.20 -18.51 5.40
CA ARG A 188 21.97 -19.27 5.66
C ARG A 188 21.51 -19.10 7.10
N VAL A 189 22.44 -18.99 8.05
CA VAL A 189 22.14 -18.72 9.46
C VAL A 189 21.52 -17.34 9.63
N GLN A 190 22.10 -16.30 9.00
CA GLN A 190 21.53 -14.95 9.03
C GLN A 190 20.12 -14.92 8.42
N GLU A 191 19.89 -15.66 7.34
CA GLU A 191 18.57 -15.78 6.74
C GLU A 191 17.58 -16.56 7.64
N ALA A 192 18.06 -17.58 8.36
CA ALA A 192 17.27 -18.33 9.33
C ALA A 192 16.89 -17.50 10.58
N ARG A 193 17.51 -16.33 10.79
CA ARG A 193 17.15 -15.35 11.84
C ARG A 193 16.09 -14.33 11.40
N LYS A 194 15.66 -14.35 10.13
CA LYS A 194 14.70 -13.41 9.56
C LYS A 194 13.34 -14.06 9.34
N SER A 195 12.68 -14.46 10.44
CA SER A 195 11.35 -15.10 10.36
C SER A 195 10.19 -14.11 10.48
N PHE A 196 10.27 -13.10 11.35
CA PHE A 196 9.12 -12.22 11.62
C PHE A 196 9.16 -10.91 10.79
N PHE A 197 8.10 -10.50 10.11
CA PHE A 197 6.95 -11.28 9.64
C PHE A 197 7.20 -11.75 8.19
N SER A 198 6.33 -12.61 7.66
CA SER A 198 6.56 -13.22 6.34
C SER A 198 6.41 -12.21 5.19
N GLY A 199 7.49 -11.99 4.44
CA GLY A 199 7.48 -11.13 3.26
C GLY A 199 6.66 -11.66 2.09
N HIS A 200 6.61 -12.98 1.92
CA HIS A 200 5.75 -13.60 0.92
C HIS A 200 4.26 -13.34 1.22
N ALA A 201 3.87 -13.47 2.49
CA ALA A 201 2.50 -13.25 2.93
C ALA A 201 2.10 -11.77 2.80
N SER A 202 2.95 -10.83 3.25
CA SER A 202 2.67 -9.40 3.15
C SER A 202 2.59 -8.92 1.70
N PHE A 203 3.54 -9.30 0.86
CA PHE A 203 3.57 -8.90 -0.54
C PHE A 203 2.41 -9.49 -1.35
N SER A 204 2.17 -10.80 -1.22
CA SER A 204 1.08 -11.45 -1.95
C SER A 204 -0.29 -10.88 -1.56
N LEU A 205 -0.54 -10.64 -0.28
CA LEU A 205 -1.81 -10.05 0.13
C LEU A 205 -1.93 -8.59 -0.26
N TYR A 206 -0.88 -7.78 -0.10
CA TYR A 206 -0.91 -6.39 -0.57
C TYR A 206 -1.27 -6.30 -2.05
N THR A 207 -0.56 -7.06 -2.90
CA THR A 207 -0.71 -6.99 -4.35
C THR A 207 -2.10 -7.46 -4.80
N MET A 208 -2.56 -8.61 -4.28
CA MET A 208 -3.86 -9.17 -4.64
C MET A 208 -5.02 -8.36 -4.06
N LEU A 209 -4.92 -7.86 -2.82
CA LEU A 209 -5.98 -7.06 -2.21
C LEU A 209 -6.10 -5.67 -2.86
N TYR A 210 -4.97 -5.04 -3.21
CA TYR A 210 -5.01 -3.81 -4.01
C TYR A 210 -5.75 -4.05 -5.32
N LEU A 211 -5.47 -5.16 -6.01
CA LEU A 211 -6.13 -5.49 -7.27
C LEU A 211 -7.63 -5.79 -7.08
N VAL A 212 -8.00 -6.48 -5.99
CA VAL A 212 -9.41 -6.72 -5.63
C VAL A 212 -10.17 -5.39 -5.46
N LEU A 213 -9.56 -4.43 -4.75
CA LEU A 213 -10.13 -3.10 -4.53
C LEU A 213 -10.16 -2.26 -5.83
N TYR A 214 -9.14 -2.38 -6.66
CA TYR A 214 -9.10 -1.80 -8.00
C TYR A 214 -10.25 -2.32 -8.86
N LEU A 215 -10.43 -3.65 -8.93
CA LEU A 215 -11.53 -4.27 -9.65
C LEU A 215 -12.88 -3.85 -9.07
N GLN A 216 -13.00 -3.72 -7.75
CA GLN A 216 -14.22 -3.24 -7.11
C GLN A 216 -14.58 -1.82 -7.57
N ALA A 217 -13.60 -0.92 -7.66
CA ALA A 217 -13.80 0.47 -8.07
C ALA A 217 -14.02 0.64 -9.58
N ARG A 218 -13.33 -0.16 -10.41
CA ARG A 218 -13.20 0.08 -11.86
C ARG A 218 -14.00 -0.90 -12.73
N PHE A 219 -14.26 -2.11 -12.27
CA PHE A 219 -14.92 -3.15 -13.07
C PHE A 219 -16.45 -3.05 -12.97
N THR A 220 -17.07 -2.41 -13.98
CA THR A 220 -18.53 -2.13 -14.04
C THR A 220 -19.27 -2.98 -15.09
N TRP A 221 -18.64 -4.02 -15.63
CA TRP A 221 -19.23 -4.88 -16.68
C TRP A 221 -20.53 -5.55 -16.22
N ARG A 222 -21.62 -5.36 -16.96
CA ARG A 222 -22.97 -5.86 -16.62
C ARG A 222 -23.32 -7.23 -17.20
N GLY A 223 -22.55 -7.74 -18.17
CA GLY A 223 -22.88 -8.99 -18.89
C GLY A 223 -22.68 -10.27 -18.08
N ALA A 224 -21.81 -10.28 -17.07
CA ALA A 224 -21.53 -11.45 -16.23
C ALA A 224 -21.51 -11.06 -14.75
N ARG A 225 -22.65 -11.24 -14.06
CA ARG A 225 -22.84 -10.81 -12.66
C ARG A 225 -21.85 -11.46 -11.69
N LEU A 226 -21.45 -12.70 -11.94
CA LEU A 226 -20.56 -13.48 -11.07
C LEU A 226 -19.07 -13.35 -11.40
N LEU A 227 -18.71 -12.75 -12.54
CA LEU A 227 -17.31 -12.69 -12.97
C LEU A 227 -16.46 -11.86 -12.01
N ARG A 228 -16.93 -10.69 -11.60
CA ARG A 228 -16.20 -9.82 -10.66
C ARG A 228 -15.93 -10.49 -9.30
N PRO A 229 -16.94 -11.00 -8.57
CA PRO A 229 -16.68 -11.65 -7.28
C PRO A 229 -15.83 -12.93 -7.43
N LEU A 230 -15.96 -13.68 -8.52
CA LEU A 230 -15.12 -14.84 -8.78
C LEU A 230 -13.65 -14.45 -8.94
N LEU A 231 -13.35 -13.43 -9.75
CA LEU A 231 -11.99 -12.91 -9.91
C LEU A 231 -11.41 -12.43 -8.57
N GLN A 232 -12.21 -11.68 -7.79
CA GLN A 232 -11.79 -11.18 -6.48
C GLN A 232 -11.48 -12.32 -5.51
N PHE A 233 -12.34 -13.35 -5.47
CA PHE A 233 -12.11 -14.54 -4.64
C PHE A 233 -10.83 -15.27 -5.05
N THR A 234 -10.62 -15.52 -6.35
CA THR A 234 -9.41 -16.17 -6.85
C THR A 234 -8.14 -15.41 -6.49
N LEU A 235 -8.14 -14.08 -6.61
CA LEU A 235 -7.00 -13.24 -6.21
C LEU A 235 -6.66 -13.39 -4.72
N ILE A 236 -7.67 -13.35 -3.86
CA ILE A 236 -7.49 -13.55 -2.42
C ILE A 236 -6.98 -14.97 -2.11
N MET A 237 -7.54 -15.99 -2.76
CA MET A 237 -7.09 -17.37 -2.58
C MET A 237 -5.62 -17.57 -2.98
N MET A 238 -5.15 -16.93 -4.06
CA MET A 238 -3.74 -16.96 -4.45
C MET A 238 -2.82 -16.34 -3.38
N ALA A 239 -3.25 -15.25 -2.74
CA ALA A 239 -2.49 -14.66 -1.63
C ALA A 239 -2.43 -15.60 -0.41
N PHE A 240 -3.56 -16.19 -0.02
CA PHE A 240 -3.60 -17.15 1.08
C PHE A 240 -2.75 -18.38 0.81
N TYR A 241 -2.85 -18.95 -0.40
CA TYR A 241 -2.01 -20.08 -0.80
C TYR A 241 -0.52 -19.77 -0.68
N THR A 242 -0.11 -18.56 -1.08
CA THR A 242 1.29 -18.11 -0.97
C THR A 242 1.78 -18.01 0.46
N GLY A 243 0.96 -17.52 1.39
CA GLY A 243 1.34 -17.50 2.80
C GLY A 243 1.34 -18.88 3.46
N LEU A 244 0.35 -19.72 3.13
CA LEU A 244 0.24 -21.08 3.67
C LEU A 244 1.40 -21.98 3.21
N SER A 245 1.88 -21.81 1.98
CA SER A 245 3.04 -22.57 1.49
C SER A 245 4.30 -22.30 2.31
N ARG A 246 4.45 -21.11 2.90
CA ARG A 246 5.59 -20.79 3.79
C ARG A 246 5.55 -21.53 5.12
N VAL A 247 4.35 -21.91 5.59
CA VAL A 247 4.19 -22.76 6.77
C VAL A 247 4.55 -24.20 6.41
N SER A 248 4.00 -24.72 5.30
CA SER A 248 4.31 -26.09 4.84
C SER A 248 5.78 -26.28 4.47
N ASP A 249 6.46 -25.23 4.01
CA ASP A 249 7.88 -25.24 3.66
C ASP A 249 8.81 -25.00 4.86
N HIS A 250 8.25 -24.92 6.08
CA HIS A 250 8.97 -24.67 7.33
C HIS A 250 9.75 -23.35 7.35
N LYS A 251 9.35 -22.37 6.53
CA LYS A 251 10.07 -21.10 6.38
C LYS A 251 9.62 -20.06 7.41
N HIS A 252 8.35 -20.12 7.82
CA HIS A 252 7.76 -19.18 8.77
C HIS A 252 6.81 -19.87 9.73
N HIS A 253 6.67 -19.30 10.94
CA HIS A 253 5.62 -19.71 11.87
C HIS A 253 4.26 -19.20 11.36
N PRO A 254 3.13 -19.87 11.67
CA PRO A 254 1.80 -19.39 11.30
C PRO A 254 1.51 -17.95 11.76
N THR A 255 2.03 -17.57 12.94
CA THR A 255 1.91 -16.20 13.47
C THR A 255 2.61 -15.16 12.59
N ASP A 256 3.74 -15.54 11.98
CA ASP A 256 4.52 -14.63 11.13
C ASP A 256 3.83 -14.43 9.79
N VAL A 257 3.15 -15.47 9.28
CA VAL A 257 2.30 -15.39 8.08
C VAL A 257 1.07 -14.54 8.36
N LEU A 258 0.40 -14.74 9.49
CA LEU A 258 -0.76 -13.93 9.88
C LEU A 258 -0.41 -12.44 10.05
N ALA A 259 0.73 -12.14 10.69
CA ALA A 259 1.22 -10.77 10.80
C ALA A 259 1.56 -10.16 9.42
N GLY A 260 2.16 -10.95 8.52
CA GLY A 260 2.42 -10.54 7.14
C GLY A 260 1.12 -10.19 6.40
N PHE A 261 0.10 -11.05 6.49
CA PHE A 261 -1.22 -10.76 5.95
C PHE A 261 -1.83 -9.49 6.55
N ALA A 262 -1.87 -9.36 7.88
CA ALA A 262 -2.40 -8.16 8.51
C ALA A 262 -1.70 -6.88 8.02
N GLN A 263 -0.36 -6.90 7.90
CA GLN A 263 0.42 -5.79 7.38
C GLN A 263 0.11 -5.49 5.90
N GLY A 264 0.09 -6.51 5.04
CA GLY A 264 -0.20 -6.34 3.62
C GLY A 264 -1.60 -5.76 3.39
N ALA A 265 -2.58 -6.23 4.16
CA ALA A 265 -3.95 -5.70 4.13
C ALA A 265 -4.02 -4.24 4.59
N LEU A 266 -3.34 -3.92 5.69
CA LEU A 266 -3.27 -2.55 6.21
C LEU A 266 -2.68 -1.57 5.20
N VAL A 267 -1.57 -1.94 4.56
CA VAL A 267 -0.95 -1.09 3.54
C VAL A 267 -1.86 -0.95 2.32
N ALA A 268 -2.46 -2.03 1.83
CA ALA A 268 -3.39 -1.95 0.69
C ALA A 268 -4.58 -1.03 0.99
N TYR A 269 -5.18 -1.16 2.18
CA TYR A 269 -6.24 -0.26 2.66
C TYR A 269 -5.75 1.19 2.67
N CYS A 270 -4.61 1.47 3.30
CA CYS A 270 -4.10 2.84 3.41
C CYS A 270 -3.82 3.47 2.04
N ILE A 271 -3.19 2.73 1.13
CA ILE A 271 -2.88 3.21 -0.22
C ILE A 271 -4.17 3.47 -1.01
N VAL A 272 -5.13 2.56 -0.97
CA VAL A 272 -6.37 2.69 -1.75
C VAL A 272 -7.22 3.86 -1.25
N PHE A 273 -7.40 4.02 0.06
CA PHE A 273 -8.35 5.00 0.59
C PHE A 273 -7.74 6.38 0.86
N TYR A 274 -6.46 6.48 1.21
CA TYR A 274 -5.82 7.77 1.53
C TYR A 274 -4.92 8.30 0.41
N VAL A 275 -4.23 7.42 -0.32
CA VAL A 275 -3.28 7.84 -1.36
C VAL A 275 -3.94 7.91 -2.74
N SER A 276 -4.65 6.85 -3.13
CA SER A 276 -5.24 6.71 -4.45
C SER A 276 -6.52 7.55 -4.63
N ASP A 277 -6.93 7.74 -5.88
CA ASP A 277 -8.20 8.36 -6.26
C ASP A 277 -9.30 7.35 -6.63
N LEU A 278 -9.12 6.07 -6.31
CA LEU A 278 -10.02 4.98 -6.73
C LEU A 278 -11.46 5.16 -6.22
N PHE A 279 -11.63 5.49 -4.94
CA PHE A 279 -12.93 5.64 -4.28
C PHE A 279 -13.30 7.10 -4.00
N LYS A 280 -12.53 8.08 -4.48
CA LYS A 280 -12.83 9.50 -4.26
C LYS A 280 -14.06 9.92 -5.08
N PRO A 281 -15.08 10.56 -4.48
CA PRO A 281 -16.23 11.06 -5.23
C PRO A 281 -15.77 12.09 -6.26
N LYS A 282 -16.20 11.94 -7.51
CA LYS A 282 -16.03 13.01 -8.50
C LYS A 282 -16.95 14.16 -8.12
N MET A 283 -16.40 15.26 -7.60
CA MET A 283 -17.17 16.51 -7.51
C MET A 283 -17.60 16.88 -8.93
N ARG A 284 -18.91 16.84 -9.18
CA ARG A 284 -19.49 17.49 -10.34
C ARG A 284 -19.36 18.99 -10.09
N THR A 285 -18.36 19.63 -10.68
CA THR A 285 -18.36 21.09 -10.82
C THR A 285 -19.62 21.41 -11.61
N SER A 286 -20.64 21.96 -10.95
CA SER A 286 -21.77 22.60 -11.62
C SER A 286 -21.19 23.64 -12.55
N LEU A 287 -21.28 23.41 -13.87
CA LEU A 287 -21.07 24.47 -14.82
C LEU A 287 -22.02 25.62 -14.43
N PRO A 288 -21.57 26.89 -14.42
CA PRO A 288 -22.50 27.99 -14.32
C PRO A 288 -23.55 27.83 -15.44
N PRO A 289 -24.84 28.12 -15.16
CA PRO A 289 -25.88 28.02 -16.17
C PRO A 289 -25.44 28.78 -17.43
N PRO A 290 -25.72 28.25 -18.63
CA PRO A 290 -25.37 28.93 -19.86
C PRO A 290 -25.94 30.36 -19.80
N PRO A 291 -25.17 31.37 -20.24
CA PRO A 291 -25.69 32.73 -20.29
C PRO A 291 -26.98 32.73 -21.10
N ILE A 292 -28.07 33.19 -20.50
CA ILE A 292 -29.36 33.36 -21.16
C ILE A 292 -29.10 34.22 -22.40
N ARG A 293 -29.21 33.60 -23.57
CA ARG A 293 -29.11 34.31 -24.84
C ARG A 293 -30.33 35.23 -24.92
N LYS A 294 -30.11 36.54 -24.81
CA LYS A 294 -31.15 37.58 -24.88
C LYS A 294 -31.79 37.72 -26.27
N ASP A 295 -31.47 36.83 -27.22
CA ASP A 295 -31.85 36.97 -28.63
C ASP A 295 -33.25 36.41 -28.96
N ILE A 296 -34.04 36.01 -27.96
CA ILE A 296 -35.44 35.62 -28.17
C ILE A 296 -36.28 36.24 -27.06
N LEU A 297 -36.32 37.57 -27.01
CA LEU A 297 -37.50 38.24 -26.49
C LEU A 297 -38.13 38.93 -27.69
N SER A 298 -39.29 38.44 -28.11
CA SER A 298 -40.06 39.12 -29.14
C SER A 298 -40.44 40.51 -28.60
N PRO A 299 -40.51 41.56 -29.44
CA PRO A 299 -40.94 42.89 -29.00
C PRO A 299 -42.33 42.91 -28.33
N VAL A 300 -43.11 41.83 -28.48
CA VAL A 300 -44.46 41.69 -27.93
C VAL A 300 -44.44 41.45 -26.41
N ASP A 301 -43.46 40.70 -25.90
CA ASP A 301 -43.35 40.37 -24.46
C ASP A 301 -42.89 41.57 -23.60
N ILE A 302 -42.30 42.59 -24.22
CA ILE A 302 -41.86 43.83 -23.55
C ILE A 302 -43.06 44.78 -23.33
N ILE A 303 -44.01 44.80 -24.27
CA ILE A 303 -45.18 45.69 -24.20
C ILE A 303 -46.15 45.23 -23.11
N GLU A 304 -46.36 43.92 -22.98
CA GLU A 304 -47.28 43.36 -21.98
C GLU A 304 -46.76 43.56 -20.53
N ARG A 305 -45.43 43.49 -20.35
CA ARG A 305 -44.78 43.74 -19.05
C ARG A 305 -44.81 45.21 -18.62
N ASN A 306 -44.70 46.15 -19.57
CA ASN A 306 -44.77 47.58 -19.27
C ASN A 306 -46.20 48.05 -18.94
N ASN A 307 -47.23 47.46 -19.56
CA ASN A 307 -48.62 47.78 -19.23
C ASN A 307 -49.04 47.32 -17.83
N HIS A 308 -48.46 46.21 -17.34
CA HIS A 308 -48.72 45.73 -15.98
C HIS A 308 -48.05 46.56 -14.86
N HIS A 309 -47.04 47.37 -15.18
CA HIS A 309 -46.37 48.24 -14.20
C HIS A 309 -46.96 49.64 -14.09
N ASN A 310 -47.86 50.05 -14.99
CA ASN A 310 -48.53 51.35 -14.93
C ASN A 310 -49.95 51.30 -14.33
N MET A 311 -50.38 50.16 -13.79
CA MET A 311 -51.69 49.98 -13.13
C MET A 311 -51.61 49.60 -11.65
N VAL A 312 -50.49 49.87 -10.97
CA VAL A 312 -50.37 49.77 -9.50
C VAL A 312 -49.91 51.10 -8.92
#